data_AF-A0AAN7G7S6-F1
#
_entry.id   AF-A0AAN7G7S6-F1
#
_cell.length_a   1.000
_cell.length_b   1.000
_cell.length_c   1.000
_cell.angle_alpha   90.00
_cell.angle_beta   90.00
_cell.angle_gamma   90.00
#
_symmetry.space_group_name_H-M   'P 1'
#
loop_
_entity.id
_entity.type
_entity.pdbx_description
1 polymer ?
#
loop_
_entity_poly.entity_id
_entity_poly.type
_entity_poly.pdbx_seq_one_letter_code
_entity_poly.pdbx_strand_id
1 'polypeptide(L)'
;MVVKNLYLSCDPYMRIRMTRVEGPNVFTSYTPGSQPLTGFGVAKVLDSGHPNFKKGDLIWSTTSWEEYSLITGLEGLFKIKHTDVPLSYYTGILGMPGLTAYAGFYEVCSPKKGEYVFISAA
;
A
#
# COMPACT_ATOMS: atom_id res chain seq x y z
N MET A 1 -8.27 6.70 13.29
CA MET A 1 -7.85 5.38 13.81
C MET A 1 -6.36 5.43 14.09
N VAL A 2 -5.93 5.03 15.28
CA VAL A 2 -4.50 4.97 15.64
C VAL A 2 -4.00 3.56 15.41
N VAL A 3 -2.87 3.43 14.72
CA VAL A 3 -2.27 2.14 14.38
C VAL A 3 -0.80 2.10 14.76
N LYS A 4 -0.28 0.91 15.04
CA LYS A 4 1.16 0.61 15.12
C LYS A 4 1.60 0.03 13.78
N ASN A 5 2.53 0.69 13.10
CA ASN A 5 3.06 0.21 11.84
C ASN A 5 4.02 -0.97 12.10
N LEU A 6 3.85 -2.05 11.33
CA LEU A 6 4.62 -3.28 11.48
C LEU A 6 5.58 -3.48 10.31
N TYR A 7 5.12 -3.16 9.10
CA TYR A 7 5.89 -3.27 7.86
C TYR A 7 5.61 -2.06 6.97
N LEU A 8 6.63 -1.64 6.22
CA LEU A 8 6.56 -0.56 5.24
C LEU A 8 7.04 -1.12 3.89
N SER A 9 6.37 -0.72 2.81
CA SER A 9 6.81 -1.02 1.44
C SER A 9 7.72 0.09 0.93
N CYS A 10 8.71 -0.31 0.13
CA CYS A 10 9.55 0.59 -0.65
C CYS A 10 9.23 0.41 -2.13
N ASP A 11 8.32 1.24 -2.65
CA ASP A 11 7.82 1.10 -4.02
C ASP A 11 8.43 2.15 -4.96
N PRO A 12 8.76 1.81 -6.23
CA PRO A 12 9.40 2.75 -7.16
C PRO A 12 8.64 4.07 -7.38
N TYR A 13 7.30 4.05 -7.34
CA TYR A 13 6.48 5.25 -7.52
C TYR A 13 6.75 6.32 -6.45
N MET A 14 7.23 5.92 -5.26
CA MET A 14 7.55 6.84 -4.18
C MET A 14 8.61 7.87 -4.61
N ARG A 15 9.54 7.50 -5.50
CA ARG A 15 10.53 8.45 -6.03
C ARG A 15 9.87 9.61 -6.76
N ILE A 16 8.81 9.36 -7.53
CA ILE A 16 8.10 10.41 -8.29
C ILE A 16 7.53 11.45 -7.32
N ARG A 17 7.04 11.00 -6.15
CA ARG A 17 6.50 11.87 -5.08
C ARG A 17 7.56 12.73 -4.40
N MET A 18 8.85 12.43 -4.55
CA MET A 18 9.94 13.26 -4.00
C MET A 18 10.28 14.46 -4.88
N THR A 19 9.77 14.50 -6.12
CA THR A 19 9.90 15.68 -6.98
C THR A 19 8.73 16.64 -6.71
N ARG A 20 9.02 17.94 -6.59
CA ARG A 20 7.98 18.98 -6.57
C ARG A 20 7.35 19.04 -7.96
N VAL A 21 6.05 18.76 -8.04
CA VAL A 21 5.29 18.85 -9.29
C VAL A 21 4.34 20.03 -9.22
N GLU A 22 4.34 20.86 -10.25
CA GLU A 22 3.39 21.95 -10.43
C GLU A 22 2.31 21.49 -11.42
N GLY A 23 1.04 21.52 -11.02
CA GLY A 23 -0.09 21.06 -11.83
C GLY A 23 -0.66 19.69 -11.45
N PRO A 24 -1.69 19.20 -12.16
CA PRO A 24 -2.36 17.94 -11.86
C PRO A 24 -1.42 16.75 -12.12
N ASN A 25 -1.26 15.90 -11.11
CA ASN A 25 -0.48 14.67 -11.19
C ASN A 25 -1.27 13.53 -10.52
N VAL A 26 -1.01 12.30 -10.97
CA VAL A 26 -1.55 11.06 -10.38
C VAL A 26 -1.14 10.94 -8.91
N PHE A 27 0.05 11.44 -8.55
CA PHE A 27 0.53 11.41 -7.18
C PHE A 27 0.79 12.81 -6.61
N THR A 28 0.34 13.04 -5.38
CA THR A 28 0.71 14.21 -4.58
C THR A 28 2.16 14.10 -4.10
N SER A 29 2.94 15.15 -4.33
CA SER A 29 4.33 15.26 -3.84
C SER A 29 4.40 15.25 -2.31
N TYR A 30 5.48 14.70 -1.76
CA TYR A 30 5.81 14.86 -0.35
C TYR A 30 6.18 16.31 -0.06
N THR A 31 5.80 16.79 1.13
CA THR A 31 6.19 18.11 1.61
C THR A 31 7.44 17.97 2.51
N PRO A 32 8.59 18.56 2.13
CA PRO A 32 9.81 18.46 2.92
C PRO A 32 9.62 18.99 4.35
N GLY A 33 10.00 18.19 5.35
CA GLY A 33 10.10 18.61 6.75
C GLY A 33 8.77 18.83 7.49
N SER A 34 7.62 18.75 6.82
CA SER A 34 6.33 18.97 7.49
C SER A 34 5.66 17.68 7.95
N GLN A 35 5.88 16.56 7.25
CA GLN A 35 5.24 15.27 7.51
C GLN A 35 6.19 14.11 7.19
N PRO A 36 6.03 12.94 7.83
CA PRO A 36 6.73 11.73 7.43
C PRO A 36 6.41 11.34 5.98
N LEU A 37 7.27 10.53 5.36
CA LEU A 37 6.95 9.88 4.09
C LEU A 37 5.72 9.00 4.26
N THR A 38 4.90 8.88 3.21
CA THR A 38 3.74 7.98 3.21
C THR A 38 3.88 6.94 2.12
N GLY A 39 3.56 5.69 2.40
CA GLY A 39 3.62 4.58 1.44
C GLY A 39 2.74 3.44 1.87
N PHE A 40 2.67 2.37 1.09
CA PHE A 40 1.93 1.19 1.51
C PHE A 40 2.62 0.51 2.70
N GLY A 41 1.82 0.01 3.63
CA GLY A 41 2.30 -0.62 4.84
C GLY A 41 1.25 -1.53 5.46
N VAL A 42 1.72 -2.32 6.42
CA VAL A 42 0.88 -3.19 7.25
C VAL A 42 0.94 -2.69 8.67
N ALA A 43 -0.22 -2.56 9.30
CA ALA A 43 -0.35 -1.99 10.63
C ALA A 43 -1.34 -2.77 11.50
N LYS A 44 -1.18 -2.63 12.81
CA LYS A 44 -2.11 -3.15 13.83
C LYS A 44 -2.90 -2.01 14.44
N VAL A 45 -4.22 -2.14 14.47
CA VAL A 45 -5.11 -1.16 15.08
C VAL A 45 -4.92 -1.13 16.60
N LEU A 46 -4.61 0.03 17.15
CA LEU A 46 -4.48 0.25 18.59
C LEU A 46 -5.75 0.84 19.18
N ASP A 47 -6.35 1.77 18.45
CA ASP A 47 -7.61 2.43 18.82
C ASP A 47 -8.36 2.92 17.58
N SER A 48 -9.68 2.83 17.60
CA SER A 48 -10.52 3.10 16.43
C SER A 48 -11.92 3.55 16.84
N GLY A 49 -12.33 4.71 16.33
CA GLY A 49 -13.74 5.13 16.31
C GLY A 49 -14.51 4.60 15.09
N HIS A 50 -13.90 3.77 14.24
CA HIS A 50 -14.54 3.27 13.03
C HIS A 50 -15.22 1.91 13.28
N PRO A 51 -16.51 1.72 12.95
CA PRO A 51 -17.26 0.51 13.32
C PRO A 51 -16.69 -0.78 12.71
N ASN A 52 -16.06 -0.68 11.53
CA ASN A 52 -15.50 -1.85 10.85
C ASN A 52 -14.08 -2.22 11.31
N PHE A 53 -13.43 -1.44 12.18
CA PHE A 53 -12.06 -1.72 12.63
C PHE A 53 -11.99 -1.63 14.15
N LYS A 54 -11.56 -2.71 14.79
CA LYS A 54 -11.43 -2.81 16.25
C LYS A 54 -9.96 -2.95 16.64
N LYS A 55 -9.66 -2.58 17.89
CA LYS A 55 -8.35 -2.82 18.49
C LYS A 55 -7.90 -4.27 18.26
N GLY A 56 -6.67 -4.44 17.79
CA GLY A 56 -6.07 -5.72 17.48
C GLY A 56 -6.23 -6.17 16.02
N ASP A 57 -7.14 -5.58 15.24
CA ASP A 57 -7.26 -5.87 13.81
C ASP A 57 -5.94 -5.55 13.08
N LEU A 58 -5.62 -6.36 12.08
CA LEU A 58 -4.52 -6.13 11.15
C LEU A 58 -5.06 -5.54 9.86
N ILE A 59 -4.36 -4.54 9.33
CA ILE A 59 -4.74 -3.85 8.11
C ILE A 59 -3.53 -3.67 7.21
N TRP A 60 -3.78 -3.51 5.91
CA TRP A 60 -2.83 -2.90 4.99
C TRP A 60 -3.48 -1.71 4.29
N SER A 61 -2.70 -0.65 4.11
CA SER A 61 -3.14 0.64 3.55
C SER A 61 -1.93 1.53 3.29
N THR A 62 -2.16 2.75 2.81
CA THR A 62 -1.18 3.83 2.94
C THR A 62 -1.01 4.21 4.42
N THR A 63 0.22 4.13 4.92
CA THR A 63 0.63 4.57 6.26
C THR A 63 1.80 5.53 6.15
N SER A 64 2.08 6.25 7.23
CA SER A 64 3.32 7.03 7.33
C SER A 64 4.50 6.13 7.69
N TRP A 65 5.71 6.54 7.30
CA TRP A 65 6.98 5.92 7.66
C TRP A 65 7.40 6.35 9.05
N GLU A 66 6.77 5.75 10.05
CA GLU A 66 6.92 6.03 11.48
C GLU A 66 6.44 4.81 12.28
N GLU A 67 6.61 4.78 13.60
CA GLU A 67 6.17 3.65 14.43
C GLU A 67 4.64 3.61 14.62
N TYR A 68 3.99 4.77 14.66
CA TYR A 68 2.56 4.91 14.95
C TYR A 68 1.94 5.97 14.04
N SER A 69 0.81 5.66 13.41
CA SER A 69 0.14 6.59 12.52
C SER A 69 -1.30 6.86 12.94
N LEU A 70 -1.73 8.11 12.79
CA LEU A 70 -3.14 8.49 12.83
C LEU A 70 -3.71 8.46 11.41
N ILE A 71 -4.55 7.46 11.14
CA ILE A 71 -5.27 7.35 9.87
C ILE A 71 -6.62 8.07 10.01
N THR A 72 -6.79 9.17 9.27
CA THR A 72 -8.01 10.00 9.27
C THR A 72 -8.97 9.68 8.12
N GLY A 73 -8.46 9.25 6.97
CA GLY A 73 -9.25 8.83 5.81
C GLY A 73 -9.54 7.32 5.81
N LEU A 74 -10.68 6.92 5.21
CA LEU A 74 -11.10 5.52 5.16
C LEU A 74 -10.83 4.84 3.81
N GLU A 75 -10.51 5.63 2.79
CA GLU A 75 -10.22 5.12 1.45
C GLU A 75 -8.93 4.30 1.46
N GLY A 76 -8.97 3.14 0.80
CA GLY A 76 -7.80 2.27 0.67
C GLY A 76 -7.41 1.49 1.93
N LEU A 77 -8.26 1.44 2.96
CA LEU A 77 -8.05 0.57 4.13
C LEU A 77 -8.57 -0.85 3.90
N PHE A 78 -7.66 -1.82 3.92
CA PHE A 78 -8.02 -3.23 3.76
C PHE A 78 -7.75 -4.00 5.04
N LYS A 79 -8.79 -4.63 5.60
CA LYS A 79 -8.63 -5.55 6.74
C LYS A 79 -7.99 -6.85 6.29
N ILE A 80 -6.92 -7.26 6.97
CA ILE A 80 -6.26 -8.56 6.78
C ILE A 80 -7.10 -9.63 7.47
N LYS A 81 -7.66 -10.56 6.68
CA LYS A 81 -8.45 -11.69 7.17
C LYS A 81 -7.64 -12.99 7.28
N HIS A 82 -6.64 -13.16 6.42
CA HIS A 82 -5.78 -14.34 6.37
C HIS A 82 -4.47 -14.01 7.09
N THR A 83 -4.19 -14.75 8.16
CA THR A 83 -3.03 -14.53 9.05
C THR A 83 -2.16 -15.79 9.16
N ASP A 84 -2.50 -16.81 8.38
CA ASP A 84 -1.76 -18.05 8.15
C ASP A 84 -0.58 -17.86 7.17
N VAL A 85 -0.40 -16.65 6.65
CA VAL A 85 0.73 -16.22 5.80
C VAL A 85 1.53 -15.11 6.48
N PRO A 86 2.82 -14.92 6.13
CA PRO A 86 3.62 -13.81 6.66
C PRO A 86 2.94 -12.46 6.40
N LEU A 87 2.80 -11.63 7.43
CA LEU A 87 2.13 -10.33 7.31
C LEU A 87 2.81 -9.40 6.29
N SER A 88 4.12 -9.51 6.10
CA SER A 88 4.86 -8.77 5.09
C SER A 88 4.39 -9.06 3.65
N TYR A 89 3.68 -10.15 3.38
CA TYR A 89 3.15 -10.43 2.03
C TYR A 89 2.13 -9.38 1.59
N TYR A 90 1.44 -8.73 2.54
CA TYR A 90 0.49 -7.66 2.26
C TYR A 90 1.14 -6.33 1.85
N THR A 91 2.46 -6.18 1.92
CA THR A 91 3.17 -5.06 1.27
C THR A 91 3.55 -5.38 -0.18
N GLY A 92 3.34 -6.62 -0.64
CA GLY A 92 3.78 -7.10 -1.97
C GLY A 92 2.72 -7.97 -2.64
N ILE A 93 2.94 -9.28 -2.66
CA ILE A 93 2.13 -10.26 -3.42
C ILE A 93 0.65 -10.30 -3.04
N LEU A 94 0.28 -9.96 -1.80
CA LEU A 94 -1.11 -9.85 -1.35
C LEU A 94 -1.59 -8.38 -1.21
N GLY A 95 -0.73 -7.43 -1.57
CA GLY A 95 -1.00 -6.00 -1.54
C GLY A 95 -1.07 -5.39 -2.94
N MET A 96 -0.75 -4.10 -3.00
CA MET A 96 -0.77 -3.32 -4.25
C MET A 96 0.11 -3.92 -5.37
N PRO A 97 1.36 -4.37 -5.14
CA PRO A 97 2.17 -4.96 -6.20
C PRO A 97 1.59 -6.24 -6.80
N GLY A 98 1.03 -7.14 -5.98
CA GLY A 98 0.36 -8.35 -6.44
C GLY A 98 -0.89 -8.05 -7.28
N LEU A 99 -1.70 -7.09 -6.84
CA LEU A 99 -2.85 -6.61 -7.61
C LEU A 99 -2.42 -5.99 -8.95
N THR A 100 -1.30 -5.27 -8.97
CA THR A 100 -0.72 -4.68 -10.19
C THR A 100 -0.34 -5.76 -11.20
N ALA A 101 0.32 -6.83 -10.76
CA ALA A 101 0.68 -7.95 -11.62
C ALA A 101 -0.57 -8.66 -12.16
N TYR A 102 -1.55 -8.95 -11.29
CA TYR A 102 -2.80 -9.59 -11.68
C TYR A 102 -3.57 -8.77 -12.73
N ALA A 103 -3.84 -7.51 -12.44
CA ALA A 103 -4.62 -6.65 -13.32
C ALA A 103 -3.87 -6.37 -14.63
N GLY A 104 -2.57 -6.05 -14.55
CA GLY A 104 -1.75 -5.79 -15.74
C GLY A 104 -1.68 -7.01 -16.66
N PHE A 105 -1.48 -8.20 -16.11
CA PHE A 105 -1.38 -9.40 -16.92
C PHE A 105 -2.75 -9.88 -17.41
N TYR A 106 -3.71 -10.13 -16.53
CA TYR A 106 -4.97 -10.78 -16.93
C TYR A 106 -5.96 -9.82 -17.59
N GLU A 107 -6.10 -8.58 -17.10
CA GLU A 107 -7.11 -7.65 -17.60
C GLU A 107 -6.58 -6.77 -18.74
N VAL A 108 -5.31 -6.33 -18.67
CA VAL A 108 -4.74 -5.43 -19.69
C VAL A 108 -4.08 -6.20 -20.83
N CYS A 109 -3.21 -7.19 -20.55
CA CYS A 109 -2.53 -7.93 -21.61
C CYS A 109 -3.44 -8.96 -22.32
N SER A 110 -4.50 -9.45 -21.67
CA SER A 110 -5.43 -10.45 -22.22
C SER A 110 -4.73 -11.70 -22.81
N PRO A 111 -3.89 -12.41 -22.01
CA PRO A 111 -2.96 -13.42 -22.49
C PRO A 111 -3.68 -14.67 -23.01
N LYS A 112 -3.11 -15.31 -24.04
CA LYS A 112 -3.58 -16.58 -24.60
C LYS A 112 -2.53 -17.67 -24.45
N LYS A 113 -3.01 -18.91 -24.32
CA LYS A 113 -2.14 -20.09 -24.24
C LYS A 113 -1.26 -20.19 -25.49
N GLY A 114 0.05 -20.28 -25.30
CA GLY A 114 1.03 -20.43 -26.38
C GLY A 114 1.64 -19.10 -26.87
N GLU A 115 1.24 -17.96 -26.31
CA GLU A 115 1.89 -16.68 -26.59
C GLU A 115 3.25 -16.57 -25.87
N TYR A 116 4.15 -15.78 -26.46
CA TYR A 116 5.45 -15.45 -25.87
C TYR A 116 5.34 -14.14 -25.09
N VAL A 117 5.80 -14.15 -23.84
CA VAL A 117 5.72 -13.00 -22.93
C VAL A 117 7.12 -12.53 -22.59
N PHE A 118 7.35 -11.22 -22.68
CA PHE A 118 8.56 -10.57 -22.18
C PHE A 118 8.22 -9.71 -20.97
N ILE A 119 8.99 -9.86 -19.89
CA ILE A 119 8.83 -9.10 -18.64
C ILE A 119 10.16 -8.42 -18.35
N SER A 120 10.16 -7.09 -18.31
CA SER A 120 11.32 -6.32 -17.85
C SER A 120 11.35 -6.25 -16.32
N ALA A 121 12.56 -6.16 -15.74
CA ALA A 121 12.78 -6.16 -14.29
C ALA A 121 12.19 -7.38 -13.53
N ALA A 122 12.27 -8.57 -14.15
CA ALA A 122 11.85 -9.85 -13.58
C ALA A 122 12.89 -10.47 -12.62
#